data_AF-A0A9Q3UB84-F1
#
_entry.id   AF-A0A9Q3UB84-F1
#
_cell.length_a   1.000
_cell.length_b   1.000
_cell.length_c   1.000
_cell.angle_alpha   90.00
_cell.angle_beta   90.00
_cell.angle_gamma   90.00
#
_symmetry.space_group_name_H-M   'P 1'
#
loop_
_entity.id
_entity.type
_entity.pdbx_description
1 polymer ?
#
loop_
_entity_poly.entity_id
_entity_poly.type
_entity_poly.pdbx_seq_one_letter_code
_entity_poly.pdbx_strand_id
1 'polypeptide(L)' 'MKKAKIIITVKDKGNGKIEFQCQCQNGHSQILNELVNHVANELPKTVHEQALIFYKNMEQKHAIH' A
#
# COMPACT_ATOMS: atom_id res chain seq x y z
N MET A 1 -18.22 19.67 -0.48
CA MET A 1 -18.14 18.87 0.77
C MET A 1 -16.80 18.17 0.82
N LYS A 2 -16.00 18.34 1.90
CA LYS A 2 -14.73 17.61 2.06
C LYS A 2 -15.00 16.11 2.30
N LYS A 3 -14.37 15.24 1.51
CA LYS A 3 -14.46 13.78 1.63
C LYS A 3 -13.27 13.25 2.40
N ALA A 4 -13.48 12.20 3.21
CA ALA A 4 -12.36 11.44 3.76
C ALA A 4 -11.78 10.55 2.65
N LYS A 5 -10.46 10.51 2.49
CA LYS A 5 -9.79 9.79 1.39
C LYS A 5 -8.46 9.20 1.84
N ILE A 6 -8.13 8.02 1.31
CA ILE A 6 -6.79 7.44 1.30
C ILE A 6 -6.22 7.45 -0.12
N ILE A 7 -4.93 7.69 -0.25
CA ILE A 7 -4.15 7.47 -1.48
C ILE A 7 -2.95 6.61 -1.11
N ILE A 8 -2.78 5.49 -1.83
CA ILE A 8 -1.60 4.64 -1.73
C ILE A 8 -0.84 4.76 -3.04
N THR A 9 0.44 5.07 -2.92
CA THR A 9 1.38 5.14 -4.05
C THR A 9 2.42 4.05 -3.88
N VAL A 10 2.55 3.21 -4.91
CA VAL A 10 3.61 2.20 -5.00
C VAL A 10 4.72 2.77 -5.86
N LYS A 11 5.96 2.75 -5.37
CA LYS A 11 7.14 3.22 -6.12
C LYS A 11 8.18 2.11 -6.17
N ASP A 12 8.64 1.80 -7.36
CA ASP A 12 9.87 1.02 -7.53
C ASP A 12 11.08 1.94 -7.28
N LYS A 13 11.99 1.51 -6.41
CA LYS A 13 13.24 2.23 -6.11
C LYS A 13 14.45 1.57 -6.78
N GLY A 14 14.22 0.57 -7.64
CA GLY A 14 15.26 -0.30 -8.17
C GLY A 14 15.77 -1.32 -7.13
N ASN A 15 16.60 -2.25 -7.59
CA ASN A 15 17.24 -3.30 -6.77
C ASN A 15 16.25 -4.13 -5.91
N GLY A 16 15.06 -4.39 -6.44
CA GLY A 16 14.01 -5.14 -5.74
C GLY A 16 13.40 -4.41 -4.54
N LYS A 17 13.67 -3.11 -4.37
CA LYS A 17 13.08 -2.30 -3.29
C LYS A 17 11.84 -1.58 -3.79
N ILE A 18 10.72 -1.88 -3.12
CA ILE A 18 9.43 -1.23 -3.38
C ILE A 18 9.07 -0.41 -2.15
N GLU A 19 8.69 0.85 -2.38
CA GLU A 19 8.24 1.77 -1.37
C GLU A 19 6.73 1.99 -1.48
N PHE A 20 6.02 1.91 -0.35
CA PHE A 20 4.61 2.21 -0.26
C PHE A 20 4.43 3.52 0.52
N GLN A 21 3.88 4.52 -0.14
CA GLN A 21 3.55 5.80 0.49
C GLN A 21 2.03 5.93 0.62
N CYS A 22 1.58 6.21 1.84
CA CYS A 22 0.15 6.39 2.14
C CYS A 22 -0.13 7.82 2.59
N GLN A 23 -1.22 8.39 2.09
CA GLN A 23 -1.67 9.73 2.44
C GLN A 23 -3.16 9.70 2.77
N CYS A 24 -3.53 10.34 3.88
CA CYS A 24 -4.92 10.49 4.31
C CYS A 24 -5.37 11.94 4.16
N GLN A 25 -6.59 12.14 3.71
CA GLN A 25 -7.32 13.40 3.84
C GLN A 25 -8.51 13.22 4.76
N ASN A 26 -8.63 14.12 5.72
CA ASN A 26 -9.77 14.18 6.63
C ASN A 26 -10.92 14.97 6.00
N GLY A 27 -12.11 14.37 6.02
CA GLY A 27 -13.39 14.99 5.68
C GLY A 27 -14.13 15.49 6.93
N HIS A 28 -15.43 15.79 6.76
CA HIS A 28 -16.27 16.32 7.84
C HIS A 28 -16.78 15.27 8.84
N SER A 29 -16.77 13.98 8.49
CA SER A 29 -17.25 12.92 9.37
C SER A 29 -16.08 12.32 10.15
N GLN A 30 -16.15 12.39 11.48
CA GLN A 30 -15.14 11.81 12.37
C GLN A 30 -15.00 10.31 12.14
N ILE A 31 -16.12 9.58 12.03
CA ILE A 31 -16.14 8.13 11.78
C ILE A 31 -15.41 7.79 10.48
N LEU A 32 -15.64 8.57 9.41
CA LEU A 32 -14.96 8.33 8.13
C LEU A 32 -13.46 8.63 8.22
N ASN A 33 -13.07 9.62 9.01
CA ASN A 33 -11.66 9.94 9.23
C ASN A 33 -10.96 8.84 10.04
N GLU A 34 -11.61 8.30 11.06
CA GLU A 34 -11.10 7.18 11.84
C GLU A 34 -10.96 5.92 10.99
N LEU A 35 -11.96 5.62 10.15
CA LEU A 35 -11.88 4.53 9.18
C LEU A 35 -10.70 4.70 8.21
N VAL A 36 -10.54 5.91 7.65
CA VAL A 36 -9.43 6.23 6.74
C VAL A 36 -8.08 6.07 7.45
N ASN A 37 -7.94 6.52 8.69
CA ASN A 37 -6.68 6.31 9.43
C ASN A 37 -6.43 4.84 9.74
N HIS A 38 -7.45 4.07 10.10
CA HIS A 38 -7.31 2.64 10.35
C HIS A 38 -6.83 1.90 9.09
N VAL A 39 -7.50 2.11 7.95
CA VAL A 39 -7.11 1.49 6.67
C VAL A 39 -5.71 1.90 6.26
N ALA A 40 -5.29 3.16 6.50
CA ALA A 40 -3.97 3.65 6.10
C ALA A 40 -2.83 3.02 6.89
N ASN A 41 -3.10 2.52 8.10
CA ASN A 41 -2.13 1.81 8.93
C ASN A 41 -2.05 0.31 8.60
N GLU A 42 -3.17 -0.31 8.25
CA GLU A 42 -3.22 -1.76 8.01
C GLU A 42 -2.89 -2.14 6.57
N LEU A 43 -3.44 -1.41 5.59
CA LEU A 43 -3.29 -1.71 4.17
C LEU A 43 -1.84 -1.74 3.66
N PRO A 44 -0.91 -0.87 4.11
CA PRO A 44 0.49 -0.94 3.67
C PRO A 44 1.16 -2.26 4.04
N LYS A 45 0.83 -2.83 5.22
CA LYS A 45 1.40 -4.09 5.70
C LYS A 45 0.97 -5.23 4.77
N THR A 46 -0.32 -5.31 4.49
CA THR A 46 -0.90 -6.32 3.59
C THR A 46 -0.32 -6.19 2.17
N VAL A 47 -0.27 -4.97 1.63
CA VAL A 47 0.26 -4.76 0.27
C VAL A 47 1.76 -5.09 0.19
N HIS A 48 2.55 -4.76 1.23
CA HIS A 48 3.96 -5.12 1.28
C HIS A 48 4.17 -6.64 1.28
N GLU A 49 3.41 -7.38 2.09
CA GLU A 49 3.47 -8.84 2.12
C GLU A 49 3.12 -9.47 0.76
N GLN A 50 2.03 -9.01 0.15
CA GLN A 50 1.60 -9.48 -1.18
C GLN A 50 2.63 -9.15 -2.26
N ALA A 51 3.29 -7.99 -2.17
CA ALA A 51 4.38 -7.64 -3.08
C ALA A 51 5.56 -8.60 -2.93
N LEU A 52 6.01 -8.91 -1.70
CA LEU A 52 7.08 -9.89 -1.48
C LEU A 52 6.73 -11.26 -2.07
N ILE A 53 5.50 -11.73 -1.89
CA ILE A 53 5.02 -13.00 -2.48
C ILE A 53 5.09 -12.94 -4.01
N PHE A 54 4.60 -11.86 -4.62
CA PHE A 54 4.63 -11.68 -6.07
C PHE A 54 6.06 -11.73 -6.63
N TYR A 55 7.01 -11.01 -6.01
CA TYR A 55 8.41 -11.00 -6.46
C TYR A 55 9.09 -12.35 -6.28
N LYS A 56 8.91 -13.00 -5.13
CA LYS A 56 9.43 -14.36 -4.90
C LYS A 56 8.94 -15.36 -5.96
N ASN A 57 7.66 -15.26 -6.32
CA ASN A 57 7.09 -16.11 -7.37
C ASN A 57 7.66 -15.77 -8.76
N MET A 58 7.93 -14.49 -9.04
CA MET A 58 8.59 -14.08 -10.28
C MET A 58 10.03 -14.56 -10.34
N GLU A 59 10.82 -14.44 -9.27
CA GLU A 59 12.20 -14.94 -9.22
C GLU A 59 12.26 -16.46 -9.44
N GLN A 60 11.37 -17.23 -8.80
CA GLN A 60 11.29 -18.67 -9.02
C GLN A 60 10.87 -19.04 -10.45
N LYS A 61 10.06 -18.21 -11.10
CA LYS A 61 9.64 -18.43 -12.49
C LYS A 61 10.74 -18.10 -13.51
N HIS A 62 11.69 -17.22 -13.17
CA HIS A 62 12.84 -16.88 -14.02
C HIS A 62 14.09 -17.72 -13.72
N ALA A 63 14.16 -18.40 -12.56
CA ALA A 63 15.24 -19.33 -12.21
C ALA A 63 15.11 -20.71 -12.89
N ILE A 64 13.98 -20.98 -13.56
CA ILE A 64 13.82 -22.14 -14.44
C ILE A 64 14.11 -21.70 -15.88
N HIS A 65 15.39 -21.54 -16.20
CA HIS A 65 15.91 -21.63 -17.56
C HIS A 65 17.41 -21.96 -17.54
#